data_AF-A0A7V3FW06-F1
#
_entry.id   AF-A0A7V3FW06-F1
#
_cell.length_a   1.000
_cell.length_b   1.000
_cell.length_c   1.000
_cell.angle_alpha   90.00
_cell.angle_beta   90.00
_cell.angle_gamma   90.00
#
_symmetry.space_group_name_H-M   'P 1'
#
loop_
_entity.id
_entity.type
_entity.pdbx_description
1 polymer ?
#
loop_
_entity_poly.entity_id
_entity_poly.type
_entity_poly.pdbx_seq_one_letter_code
_entity_poly.pdbx_strand_id
1 'polypeptide(L)'
;SSIDIEIKAEFLEQLLVDFLNEVNFLLLVRKILCVSVEKLRVDEKSFSLFAKMKYQPLSEKTELKEEIKSVTYHQMEIVKSNGKYNARVVFDI
;
A
#
# COMPACT_ATOMS: atom_id res chain seq x y z
N SER A 1 -12.77 -8.31 -8.22
CA SER A 1 -11.95 -7.89 -9.38
C SER A 1 -10.49 -7.74 -8.96
N SER A 2 -9.55 -7.55 -9.88
CA SER A 2 -8.13 -7.29 -9.57
C SER A 2 -7.64 -5.98 -10.19
N ILE A 3 -6.75 -5.27 -9.50
CA ILE A 3 -6.08 -4.06 -9.98
C ILE A 3 -4.56 -4.23 -9.86
N ASP A 4 -3.85 -3.72 -10.86
CA ASP A 4 -2.39 -3.71 -10.89
C ASP A 4 -1.90 -2.32 -10.50
N ILE A 5 -0.95 -2.26 -9.58
CA ILE A 5 -0.32 -1.05 -9.04
C ILE A 5 1.17 -1.14 -9.36
N GLU A 6 1.70 -0.11 -10.03
CA GLU A 6 3.10 0.02 -10.40
C GLU A 6 3.66 1.35 -9.89
N ILE A 7 4.68 1.27 -9.02
CA ILE A 7 5.31 2.41 -8.39
C ILE A 7 6.82 2.35 -8.67
N LYS A 8 7.40 3.52 -8.95
CA LYS A 8 8.86 3.71 -8.98
C LYS A 8 9.20 4.89 -8.08
N ALA A 9 10.24 4.74 -7.30
CA ALA A 9 10.72 5.75 -6.36
C ALA A 9 12.23 5.88 -6.42
N GLU A 10 12.80 6.82 -5.66
CA GLU A 10 14.25 6.99 -5.55
C GLU A 10 14.89 6.15 -4.45
N PHE A 11 14.09 5.68 -3.48
CA PHE A 11 14.52 4.86 -2.34
C PHE A 11 13.36 4.01 -1.79
N LEU A 12 13.67 2.98 -1.00
CA LEU A 12 12.71 1.95 -0.55
C LEU A 12 11.59 2.49 0.32
N GLU A 13 11.89 3.47 1.16
CA GLU A 13 10.94 4.12 2.04
C GLU A 13 9.86 4.84 1.22
N GLN A 14 10.28 5.60 0.22
CA GLN A 14 9.35 6.29 -0.68
C GLN A 14 8.51 5.31 -1.49
N LEU A 15 9.08 4.18 -1.91
CA LEU A 15 8.34 3.12 -2.60
C LEU A 15 7.15 2.60 -1.78
N LEU A 16 7.35 2.42 -0.47
CA LEU A 16 6.33 1.94 0.44
C LEU A 16 5.26 3.01 0.69
N VAL A 17 5.67 4.27 0.89
CA VAL A 17 4.73 5.38 1.09
C VAL A 17 3.88 5.61 -0.14
N ASP A 18 4.48 5.65 -1.33
CA ASP A 18 3.76 5.84 -2.58
C ASP A 18 2.79 4.68 -2.86
N PHE A 19 3.20 3.43 -2.56
CA PHE A 19 2.30 2.28 -2.64
C PHE A 19 1.09 2.41 -1.71
N LEU A 20 1.30 2.77 -0.44
CA LEU A 20 0.22 2.91 0.52
C LEU A 20 -0.69 4.10 0.20
N ASN A 21 -0.13 5.20 -0.32
CA ASN A 21 -0.89 6.34 -0.81
C ASN A 21 -1.77 5.96 -2.00
N GLU A 22 -1.27 5.16 -2.94
CA GLU A 22 -2.08 4.67 -4.06
C GLU A 22 -3.23 3.79 -3.58
N VAL A 23 -2.97 2.86 -2.63
CA VAL A 23 -4.04 2.05 -2.03
C VAL A 23 -5.08 2.93 -1.31
N ASN A 24 -4.64 3.97 -0.60
CA ASN A 24 -5.54 4.92 0.05
C ASN A 24 -6.36 5.73 -0.96
N PHE A 25 -5.74 6.17 -2.06
CA PHE A 25 -6.42 6.87 -3.15
C PHE A 25 -7.53 6.00 -3.78
N LEU A 26 -7.24 4.72 -4.03
CA LEU A 26 -8.24 3.77 -4.52
C LEU A 26 -9.45 3.67 -3.58
N LEU A 27 -9.20 3.67 -2.28
CA LEU A 27 -10.26 3.61 -1.27
C LEU A 27 -11.08 4.91 -1.21
N LEU A 28 -10.42 6.05 -1.02
CA LEU A 28 -11.07 7.33 -0.75
C LEU A 28 -11.74 7.92 -1.98
N VAL A 29 -11.02 7.90 -3.11
CA VAL A 29 -11.44 8.56 -4.36
C VAL A 29 -12.20 7.61 -5.26
N ARG A 30 -11.69 6.38 -5.47
CA ARG A 30 -12.35 5.41 -6.37
C ARG A 30 -13.39 4.54 -5.68
N LYS A 31 -13.54 4.62 -4.35
CA LYS A 31 -14.43 3.76 -3.55
C LYS A 31 -14.16 2.26 -3.79
N ILE A 32 -12.88 1.92 -3.92
CA ILE A 32 -12.41 0.56 -4.15
C ILE A 32 -11.63 0.09 -2.92
N LEU A 33 -12.10 -0.97 -2.26
CA LEU A 33 -11.40 -1.59 -1.15
C LEU A 33 -10.50 -2.71 -1.68
N CYS A 34 -9.18 -2.54 -1.56
CA CYS A 34 -8.21 -3.61 -1.78
C CYS A 34 -8.26 -4.60 -0.61
N VAL A 35 -8.63 -5.85 -0.87
CA VAL A 35 -8.89 -6.88 0.16
C VAL A 35 -7.76 -7.89 0.32
N SER A 36 -6.98 -8.14 -0.75
CA SER A 36 -5.87 -9.08 -0.70
C SER A 36 -4.83 -8.80 -1.76
N VAL A 37 -3.56 -9.03 -1.46
CA VAL A 37 -2.47 -8.96 -2.44
C VAL A 37 -2.32 -10.33 -3.11
N GLU A 38 -2.55 -10.42 -4.41
CA GLU A 38 -2.33 -11.65 -5.20
C GLU A 38 -0.87 -11.82 -5.60
N LYS A 39 -0.19 -10.71 -5.85
CA LYS A 39 1.21 -10.71 -6.28
C LYS A 39 1.88 -9.44 -5.79
N LEU A 40 3.08 -9.58 -5.24
CA LEU A 40 3.93 -8.46 -4.87
C LEU A 40 5.34 -8.75 -5.38
N ARG A 41 5.93 -7.79 -6.09
CA ARG A 41 7.31 -7.80 -6.51
C ARG A 41 7.92 -6.46 -6.15
N VAL A 42 9.05 -6.50 -5.48
CA VAL A 42 9.85 -5.32 -5.13
C VAL A 42 11.24 -5.55 -5.66
N ASP A 43 11.75 -4.58 -6.39
CA ASP A 43 13.13 -4.55 -6.87
C ASP A 43 13.87 -3.41 -6.18
N GLU A 44 14.79 -3.77 -5.28
CA GLU A 44 15.62 -2.83 -4.52
C GLU A 44 16.66 -2.12 -5.40
N LYS A 45 17.04 -2.68 -6.55
CA LYS A 45 18.06 -2.10 -7.42
C LYS A 45 17.48 -1.01 -8.30
N SER A 46 16.26 -1.23 -8.78
CA SER A 46 15.52 -0.28 -9.61
C SER A 46 14.51 0.56 -8.83
N PHE A 47 14.41 0.36 -7.52
CA PHE A 47 13.42 0.96 -6.63
C PHE A 47 12.03 0.94 -7.28
N SER A 48 11.58 -0.26 -7.64
CA SER A 48 10.29 -0.48 -8.29
C SER A 48 9.45 -1.50 -7.54
N LEU A 49 8.13 -1.25 -7.49
CA LEU A 49 7.14 -2.10 -6.86
C LEU A 49 6.03 -2.39 -7.87
N PHE A 50 5.73 -3.67 -8.04
CA PHE A 50 4.54 -4.14 -8.73
C PHE A 50 3.68 -4.90 -7.73
N ALA A 51 2.42 -4.51 -7.58
CA ALA A 51 1.44 -5.22 -6.80
C ALA A 51 0.18 -5.51 -7.62
N LYS A 52 -0.29 -6.76 -7.58
CA LYS A 52 -1.62 -7.12 -8.04
C LYS A 52 -2.50 -7.36 -6.83
N MET A 53 -3.57 -6.58 -6.70
CA MET A 53 -4.47 -6.65 -5.57
C MET A 53 -5.87 -7.03 -6.00
N LYS A 54 -6.51 -7.97 -5.28
CA LYS A 54 -7.96 -8.12 -5.39
C LYS A 54 -8.63 -6.97 -4.70
N TYR A 55 -9.71 -6.52 -5.30
CA TYR A 55 -10.53 -5.46 -4.76
C TYR A 55 -12.03 -5.78 -4.86
N GLN A 56 -12.78 -5.11 -3.98
CA GLN A 56 -14.23 -5.02 -4.01
C GLN A 56 -14.65 -3.56 -4.05
N PRO A 57 -15.67 -3.19 -4.85
CA PRO A 57 -16.25 -1.85 -4.76
C PRO A 57 -16.91 -1.67 -3.40
N LEU A 58 -16.69 -0.54 -2.73
CA LEU A 58 -17.52 -0.14 -1.61
C LEU A 58 -18.91 0.19 -2.14
N SER A 59 -19.91 -0.46 -1.56
CA SER A 59 -21.28 0.05 -1.63
C SER A 59 -21.43 1.23 -0.66
N GLU A 60 -22.28 2.21 -0.96
CA GLU A 60 -22.55 3.38 -0.10
C GLU A 60 -22.99 3.02 1.33
N LYS A 61 -23.37 1.75 1.57
CA LYS A 61 -23.78 1.21 2.88
C LYS A 61 -22.63 0.62 3.71
N THR A 62 -21.40 0.69 3.21
CA THR A 62 -20.24 0.14 3.93
C THR A 62 -19.76 1.19 4.93
N GLU A 63 -20.11 1.03 6.20
CA GLU A 63 -19.57 1.87 7.27
C GLU A 63 -18.08 1.56 7.45
N LEU A 64 -17.22 2.47 6.97
CA LEU A 64 -15.81 2.49 7.31
C LEU A 64 -15.70 2.75 8.81
N LYS A 65 -15.24 1.75 9.58
CA LYS A 65 -15.12 1.88 11.04
C LYS A 65 -14.16 3.00 11.44
N GLU A 66 -13.08 3.20 10.70
CA GLU A 66 -12.12 4.31 10.88
C GLU A 66 -11.54 4.72 9.52
N GLU A 67 -11.47 6.03 9.25
CA GLU A 67 -10.81 6.61 8.07
C GLU A 67 -9.34 6.88 8.38
N ILE A 68 -8.43 6.24 7.65
CA ILE A 68 -6.99 6.55 7.74
C ILE A 68 -6.76 7.90 7.02
N LYS A 69 -6.57 8.98 7.79
CA LYS A 69 -6.42 10.34 7.23
C LYS A 69 -5.15 10.49 6.41
N SER A 70 -4.05 9.86 6.82
CA SER A 70 -2.79 9.90 6.06
C SER A 70 -1.86 8.75 6.46
N VAL A 71 -1.12 8.23 5.47
CA VAL A 71 0.02 7.36 5.72
C VAL A 71 1.25 8.25 5.71
N THR A 72 1.90 8.44 6.86
CA THR A 72 3.08 9.32 6.96
C THR A 72 4.35 8.52 7.27
N TYR A 73 5.50 9.12 6.97
CA TYR A 73 6.84 8.57 7.25
C TYR A 73 7.17 8.43 8.75
N HIS A 74 6.30 8.86 9.66
CA HIS A 74 6.59 8.83 11.10
C HIS A 74 6.73 7.37 11.57
N GLN A 75 7.96 6.96 11.91
CA GLN A 75 8.34 5.61 12.40
C GLN A 75 8.22 4.46 11.39
N MET A 76 8.36 4.74 10.10
CA MET A 76 8.46 3.68 9.10
C MET A 76 9.83 3.01 9.14
N GLU A 77 9.86 1.70 9.33
CA GLU A 77 11.10 0.92 9.42
C GLU A 77 11.00 -0.31 8.51
N ILE A 78 11.94 -0.44 7.57
CA ILE A 78 12.05 -1.62 6.71
C ILE A 78 13.28 -2.41 7.18
N VAL A 79 13.06 -3.46 7.97
CA VAL A 79 14.12 -4.34 8.48
C VAL A 79 14.18 -5.60 7.62
N LYS A 80 15.36 -5.88 7.07
CA LYS A 80 15.64 -7.14 6.37
C LYS A 80 16.26 -8.12 7.37
N SER A 81 15.53 -9.16 7.75
CA SER A 81 16.00 -10.16 8.70
C SER A 81 15.69 -11.58 8.20
N ASN A 82 16.69 -12.48 8.24
CA ASN A 82 16.60 -13.86 7.76
C ASN A 82 16.00 -14.04 6.35
N GLY A 83 16.39 -13.16 5.41
CA GLY A 83 15.92 -13.21 4.02
C GLY A 83 14.46 -12.80 3.82
N LYS A 84 13.80 -12.26 4.85
CA LYS A 84 12.45 -11.69 4.78
C LYS A 84 12.49 -10.19 5.00
N TYR A 85 11.59 -9.48 4.33
CA TYR A 85 11.32 -8.07 4.56
C TYR A 85 10.26 -7.93 5.63
N ASN A 86 10.57 -7.17 6.68
CA ASN A 86 9.58 -6.70 7.63
C ASN A 86 9.47 -5.18 7.48
N ALA A 87 8.28 -4.70 7.17
CA ALA A 87 8.00 -3.28 7.12
C ALA A 87 7.05 -2.93 8.27
N ARG A 88 7.49 -2.07 9.18
CA ARG A 88 6.64 -1.44 10.18
C ARG A 88 6.17 -0.11 9.63
N VAL A 89 4.85 0.08 9.59
CA VAL A 89 4.21 1.33 9.18
C VAL A 89 3.30 1.76 10.31
N VAL A 90 3.40 3.02 10.72
CA VAL A 90 2.49 3.63 11.70
C VAL A 90 1.51 4.51 10.93
N PHE A 91 0.23 4.24 11.11
CA PHE A 91 -0.86 5.02 10.51
C PHE A 91 -1.34 6.07 11.50
N ASP A 92 -1.55 7.30 11.05
CA ASP A 92 -2.20 8.37 11.83
C ASP A 92 -3.71 8.33 11.50
N ILE A 93 -4.55 8.18 12.54
CA ILE A 93 -6.01 7.92 12.43
C ILE A 93 -6.80 9.14 12.91
#